data_AF-A0A0R2KWW7-F1
#
_entry.id   AF-A0A0R2KWW7-F1
#
_cell.length_a   1.000
_cell.length_b   1.000
_cell.length_c   1.000
_cell.angle_alpha   90.00
_cell.angle_beta   90.00
_cell.angle_gamma   90.00
#
_symmetry.space_group_name_H-M   'P 1'
#
loop_
_entity.id
_entity.type
_entity.pdbx_description
1 polymer ?
#
loop_
_entity_poly.entity_id
_entity_poly.type
_entity_poly.pdbx_seq_one_letter_code
_entity_poly.pdbx_strand_id
1 'polypeptide(L)' 'MNEAVFFNPGDAIASSHDFKEARRSAQIIKAERPTDRQIVIAENDKNGVYAVYYADSANKDQSGIAHHIKDQI' A
#
# COMPACT_ATOMS: atom_id res chain seq x y z
N MET A 1 -18.05 -0.70 -5.43
CA MET A 1 -17.55 0.58 -4.88
C MET A 1 -16.05 0.59 -5.12
N ASN A 2 -15.56 1.47 -6.02
CA ASN A 2 -14.12 1.69 -6.22
C ASN A 2 -13.70 2.77 -5.24
N GLU A 3 -13.42 2.39 -3.99
CA GLU A 3 -12.97 3.34 -2.98
C GLU A 3 -11.50 3.67 -3.24
N ALA A 4 -11.27 4.89 -3.73
CA ALA A 4 -9.92 5.44 -3.84
C ALA A 4 -9.45 5.84 -2.45
N VAL A 5 -8.38 5.21 -1.99
CA VAL A 5 -7.72 5.53 -0.73
C VAL A 5 -6.47 6.33 -1.00
N PHE A 6 -6.19 7.28 -0.13
CA PHE A 6 -5.05 8.16 -0.25
C PHE A 6 -4.02 7.72 0.77
N PHE A 7 -2.77 7.59 0.34
CA PHE A 7 -1.67 7.25 1.23
C PHE A 7 -0.60 8.32 1.09
N ASN A 8 0.10 8.58 2.20
CA ASN A 8 1.26 9.44 2.17
C ASN A 8 2.44 8.65 1.60
N PRO A 9 3.15 9.14 0.58
CA PRO A 9 4.31 8.43 0.03
C PRO A 9 5.44 8.24 1.06
N GLY A 10 5.51 9.08 2.10
CA GLY A 10 6.44 8.90 3.22
C GLY A 10 6.11 7.74 4.17
N ASP A 11 4.86 7.27 4.17
CA ASP A 11 4.41 6.10 4.94
C ASP A 11 4.57 4.78 4.18
N ALA A 12 4.98 4.84 2.90
CA ALA A 12 5.21 3.65 2.09
C ALA A 12 6.36 2.85 2.67
N ILE A 13 6.10 1.60 3.05
CA ILE A 13 7.11 0.69 3.57
C ILE A 13 7.99 0.20 2.43
N ALA A 14 7.39 -0.04 1.27
CA ALA A 14 8.06 -0.44 0.04
C ALA A 14 7.25 0.05 -1.17
N SER A 15 7.91 0.19 -2.32
CA SER A 15 7.25 0.47 -3.59
C SER A 15 7.96 -0.27 -4.72
N SER A 16 7.20 -0.82 -5.67
CA SER A 16 7.73 -1.36 -6.92
C SER A 16 6.77 -1.07 -8.08
N HIS A 17 7.30 -1.08 -9.31
CA HIS A 17 6.49 -1.05 -10.51
C HIS A 17 5.79 -2.40 -10.76
N ASP A 18 6.27 -3.47 -10.14
CA ASP A 18 5.71 -4.81 -10.26
C ASP A 18 4.91 -5.21 -9.02
N PHE A 19 3.65 -5.61 -9.24
CA PHE A 19 2.76 -6.10 -8.17
C PHE A 19 3.35 -7.30 -7.42
N LYS A 20 3.99 -8.23 -8.15
CA LYS A 20 4.60 -9.42 -7.54
C LYS A 20 5.74 -9.06 -6.58
N GLU A 21 6.54 -8.06 -6.92
CA GLU A 21 7.61 -7.58 -6.06
C GLU A 21 7.06 -6.86 -4.84
N ALA A 22 6.09 -5.96 -5.02
CA ALA A 22 5.43 -5.28 -3.92
C ALA A 22 4.81 -6.30 -2.93
N ARG A 23 4.15 -7.34 -3.46
CA ARG A 23 3.56 -8.42 -2.65
C ARG A 23 4.59 -9.23 -1.90
N ARG A 24 5.71 -9.55 -2.54
CA ARG A 24 6.82 -10.27 -1.89
C ARG A 24 7.38 -9.45 -0.74
N SER A 25 7.64 -8.16 -0.96
CA SER A 25 8.12 -7.24 0.09
C SER A 25 7.13 -7.17 1.25
N ALA A 26 5.83 -7.02 0.96
CA ALA A 26 4.78 -7.00 1.97
C ALA A 26 4.74 -8.29 2.83
N GLN A 27 4.87 -9.46 2.21
CA GLN A 27 4.94 -10.73 2.94
C GLN A 27 6.19 -10.85 3.80
N ILE A 28 7.34 -10.40 3.30
CA ILE A 28 8.59 -10.36 4.07
C ILE A 28 8.41 -9.44 5.28
N ILE A 29 7.86 -8.23 5.09
CA ILE A 29 7.62 -7.28 6.18
C ILE A 29 6.68 -7.88 7.23
N LYS A 30 5.60 -8.54 6.82
CA LYS A 30 4.67 -9.22 7.76
C LYS A 30 5.36 -10.33 8.55
N ALA A 31 6.26 -11.07 7.90
CA ALA A 31 7.01 -12.15 8.54
C ALA A 31 8.11 -11.63 9.48
N GLU A 32 8.83 -10.58 9.09
CA GLU A 32 9.90 -9.96 9.88
C GLU A 32 9.37 -9.12 11.04
N ARG A 33 8.19 -8.50 10.85
CA ARG A 33 7.51 -7.69 11.84
C ARG A 33 6.12 -8.30 12.07
N PRO A 34 6.01 -9.30 12.96
CA PRO A 34 4.73 -9.83 13.39
C PRO A 34 4.03 -8.75 14.23
N THR A 35 3.41 -7.80 13.55
CA THR A 35 2.55 -6.78 14.15
C THR A 35 1.11 -7.13 13.80
N ASP A 36 0.16 -6.80 14.67
CA ASP A 36 -1.27 -6.88 14.36
C ASP A 36 -1.73 -5.89 13.26
N ARG A 37 -0.83 -5.11 12.68
CA ARG A 37 -1.16 -4.19 11.60
C ARG A 37 -1.28 -4.96 10.29
N GLN A 38 -2.42 -4.78 9.65
CA GLN A 38 -2.68 -5.33 8.33
C GLN A 38 -1.85 -4.56 7.28
N ILE A 39 -1.29 -5.28 6.31
CA ILE A 39 -0.51 -4.68 5.22
C ILE A 39 -1.40 -4.61 3.98
N VAL A 40 -1.34 -3.50 3.26
CA VAL A 40 -2.11 -3.29 2.04
C VAL A 40 -1.20 -2.90 0.90
N ILE A 41 -1.49 -3.42 -0.29
CA ILE A 41 -0.81 -3.06 -1.53
C ILE A 41 -1.74 -2.15 -2.30
N ALA A 42 -1.30 -0.91 -2.53
CA ALA A 42 -2.07 0.11 -3.22
C ALA A 42 -1.39 0.45 -4.54
N GLU A 43 -2.15 0.40 -5.64
CA GLU A 43 -1.70 0.86 -6.95
C GLU A 43 -1.99 2.35 -7.08
N ASN A 44 -0.99 3.12 -7.48
CA ASN A 44 -1.13 4.52 -7.82
C ASN A 44 -1.76 4.69 -9.21
N ASP A 45 -2.92 5.34 -9.26
CA ASP A 45 -3.68 5.54 -10.50
C ASP A 45 -2.94 6.41 -11.54
N LYS A 46 -2.02 7.26 -11.07
CA LYS A 46 -1.28 8.21 -11.91
C LYS A 46 -0.13 7.57 -12.68
N ASN A 47 0.53 6.56 -12.11
CA ASN A 47 1.76 5.99 -12.68
C ASN A 47 1.82 4.44 -12.66
N GLY A 48 0.79 3.77 -12.14
CA GLY A 48 0.73 2.31 -12.06
C GLY A 48 1.73 1.70 -11.06
N VAL A 49 2.36 2.51 -10.20
CA VAL A 49 3.30 2.01 -9.20
C VAL A 49 2.54 1.40 -8.03
N TYR A 50 2.98 0.22 -7.61
CA TYR A 50 2.46 -0.47 -6.43
C TYR A 50 3.28 -0.08 -5.21
N ALA A 51 2.62 0.47 -4.21
CA ALA A 51 3.22 0.77 -2.93
C ALA A 51 2.56 -0.04 -1.81
N VAL A 52 3.38 -0.42 -0.84
CA VAL A 52 3.02 -1.22 0.31
C VAL A 52 2.87 -0.28 1.49
N TYR A 53 1.69 -0.29 2.10
CA TYR A 53 1.34 0.54 3.26
C TYR A 53 0.81 -0.33 4.38
N TYR A 54 0.73 0.23 5.58
CA TYR A 54 -0.12 -0.35 6.61
C TYR A 54 -1.56 0.11 6.38
N ALA A 55 -2.54 -0.74 6.69
CA ALA A 55 -3.95 -0.39 6.55
C ALA A 55 -4.33 0.82 7.41
N ASP A 56 -3.66 1.01 8.56
CA ASP A 56 -3.89 2.13 9.46
C ASP A 56 -3.29 3.46 8.99
N SER A 57 -2.35 3.45 8.04
CA SER A 57 -1.74 4.67 7.49
C SER A 57 -2.50 5.28 6.32
N ALA A 58 -3.70 4.76 6.02
CA ALA A 58 -4.62 5.36 5.05
C ALA A 58 -5.02 6.79 5.49
N ASN A 59 -4.75 7.76 4.63
CA ASN A 59 -5.00 9.16 4.89
C ASN A 59 -6.49 9.48 4.66
N LYS A 60 -7.16 9.94 5.72
CA LYS A 60 -8.61 10.26 5.69
C LYS A 60 -8.93 11.57 4.99
N ASP A 61 -7.93 12.44 4.84
CA ASP A 61 -8.12 13.81 4.33
C ASP A 61 -8.26 13.87 2.79
N GLN A 62 -8.23 12.71 2.11
CA GLN A 62 -8.31 12.55 0.64
C GLN A 62 -7.33 13.43 -0.16
N SER A 63 -6.32 13.94 0.52
CA SER A 63 -5.36 14.89 -0.03
C SER A 63 -4.15 14.12 -0.54
N GLY A 64 -3.97 14.04 -1.85
CA GLY A 64 -2.83 13.36 -2.47
C GLY A 64 -3.17 12.63 -3.76
N ILE A 65 -2.40 11.60 -4.07
CA ILE A 65 -2.64 10.75 -5.23
C ILE A 65 -3.60 9.63 -4.82
N ALA A 66 -4.64 9.42 -5.64
CA ALA A 66 -5.56 8.32 -5.44
C ALA A 66 -4.84 6.99 -5.66
N HIS A 67 -5.00 6.09 -4.68
CA HIS A 67 -4.54 4.72 -4.79
C HIS A 67 -5.71 3.74 -4.72
N HIS A 68 -5.55 2.62 -5.42
CA HIS A 68 -6.49 1.51 -5.43
C HIS A 68 -5.89 0.32 -4.71
N ILE A 69 -6.53 -0.16 -3.65
CA ILE A 69 -6.10 -1.38 -2.97
C ILE A 69 -6.25 -2.57 -3.92
N LYS A 70 -5.16 -3.30 -4.13
CA LYS A 70 -5.12 -4.50 -4.97
C LYS A 70 -5.08 -5.79 -4.16
N ASP A 71 -4.39 -5.76 -3.03
CA ASP A 71 -4.24 -6.91 -2.15
C ASP A 71 -4.12 -6.43 -0.71
N GLN A 72 -4.57 -7.27 0.22
CA GLN A 72 -4.37 -7.06 1.65
C GLN A 72 -3.81 -8.36 2.23
N ILE A 73 -2.75 -8.24 3.02
CA ILE A 73 -1.98 -9.36 3.56
C ILE A 73 -2.12 -9.38 5.07
#